data_AF-A0A9W4IW80-F1
#
_entry.id   AF-A0A9W4IW80-F1
#
_cell.length_a   1.000
_cell.length_b   1.000
_cell.length_c   1.000
_cell.angle_alpha   90.00
_cell.angle_beta   90.00
_cell.angle_gamma   90.00
#
_symmetry.space_group_name_H-M   'P 1'
#
loop_
_entity.id
_entity.type
_entity.pdbx_description
1 polymer ?
#
loop_
_entity_poly.entity_id
_entity_poly.type
_entity_poly.pdbx_seq_one_letter_code
_entity_poly.pdbx_strand_id
1 'polypeptide(L)'
;MPQSQVSFYSDSFIDPDLRQSDDLPDLPSSQSTETSNSFTPLPQLSYAPKSLERVGSTLRKFWILYASEPEMEDSRKQFVEWWLNTLFGSNPQCRDSLHWDGKKTSVLWEQFEQVANEKTGEPRVMCKRCCTTLTHPGHKRTGTSALKAHLKGGTCRLEERKRGIDQLFRNLVGVS
;
A
#
# COMPACT_ATOMS: atom_id res chain seq x y z
N MET A 1 11.78 3.63 -52.56
CA MET A 1 12.46 4.89 -52.92
C MET A 1 11.40 5.87 -53.41
N PRO A 2 11.50 7.16 -53.07
CA PRO A 2 10.61 7.82 -52.10
C PRO A 2 9.76 8.94 -52.72
N GLN A 3 8.77 9.47 -51.99
CA GLN A 3 8.63 10.93 -51.80
C GLN A 3 7.55 11.28 -50.77
N SER A 4 8.03 11.71 -49.63
CA SER A 4 7.44 12.71 -48.73
C SER A 4 7.03 13.97 -49.48
N GLN A 5 5.92 14.61 -49.08
CA GLN A 5 5.90 16.07 -48.89
C GLN A 5 5.00 16.47 -47.72
N VAL A 6 5.62 17.29 -46.87
CA VAL A 6 5.07 18.08 -45.79
C VAL A 6 4.40 19.31 -46.41
N SER A 7 3.31 19.81 -45.82
CA SER A 7 3.05 21.25 -45.87
C SER A 7 2.38 21.70 -44.58
N PHE A 8 3.17 22.43 -43.79
CA PHE A 8 2.69 23.33 -42.75
C PHE A 8 2.28 24.63 -43.46
N TYR A 9 1.02 25.04 -43.31
CA TYR A 9 0.65 26.44 -43.48
C TYR A 9 -0.18 26.85 -42.27
N SER A 10 0.46 27.69 -41.47
CA SER A 10 -0.15 28.57 -40.48
C SER A 10 -1.06 29.56 -41.20
N ASP A 11 -2.25 29.82 -40.67
CA ASP A 11 -2.89 31.11 -40.93
C ASP A 11 -3.59 31.62 -39.68
N SER A 12 -3.02 32.70 -39.14
CA SER A 12 -3.54 33.47 -38.04
C SER A 12 -4.28 34.65 -38.65
N PHE A 13 -5.61 34.64 -38.61
CA PHE A 13 -6.39 35.84 -38.90
C PHE A 13 -7.08 36.35 -37.63
N ILE A 14 -6.63 37.55 -37.26
CA ILE A 14 -7.13 38.41 -36.19
C ILE A 14 -8.52 38.90 -36.60
N ASP A 15 -9.51 38.67 -35.74
CA ASP A 15 -10.85 39.25 -35.88
C ASP A 15 -10.85 40.69 -35.33
N PRO A 16 -11.19 41.71 -36.13
CA PRO A 16 -11.21 43.10 -35.70
C PRO A 16 -12.66 43.52 -35.42
N ASP A 17 -13.05 43.58 -34.15
CA ASP A 17 -14.17 44.45 -33.76
C ASP A 17 -13.88 45.18 -32.45
N LEU A 18 -13.16 46.30 -32.62
CA LEU A 18 -13.06 47.37 -31.64
C LEU A 18 -14.14 48.41 -31.97
N ARG A 19 -15.09 48.65 -31.06
CA ARG A 19 -15.63 50.00 -30.76
C ARG A 19 -16.06 50.04 -29.27
N GLN A 20 -15.17 50.55 -28.40
CA GLN A 20 -15.26 51.89 -27.76
C GLN A 20 -16.49 52.09 -26.87
N SER A 21 -16.26 52.20 -25.54
CA SER A 21 -16.12 53.51 -24.89
C SER A 21 -15.73 53.38 -23.42
N ASP A 22 -14.77 54.22 -23.03
CA ASP A 22 -14.29 54.49 -21.68
C ASP A 22 -15.39 54.98 -20.74
N ASP A 23 -15.41 54.47 -19.51
CA ASP A 23 -15.75 55.23 -18.30
C ASP A 23 -15.34 54.40 -17.05
N LEU A 24 -14.17 54.73 -16.48
CA LEU A 24 -13.83 54.43 -15.08
C LEU A 24 -14.31 55.62 -14.23
N PRO A 25 -14.83 55.39 -13.01
CA PRO A 25 -13.90 55.47 -11.87
C PRO A 25 -14.21 54.56 -10.66
N ASP A 26 -13.13 54.40 -9.89
CA ASP A 26 -13.02 54.12 -8.44
C ASP A 26 -13.39 52.75 -7.83
N LEU A 27 -12.31 52.03 -7.50
CA LEU A 27 -12.22 51.10 -6.36
C LEU A 27 -12.51 51.88 -5.05
N PRO A 28 -13.17 51.25 -4.07
CA PRO A 28 -12.39 50.45 -3.14
C PRO A 28 -13.11 49.19 -2.66
N SER A 29 -12.36 48.11 -2.49
CA SER A 29 -12.20 47.46 -1.18
C SER A 29 -11.71 46.03 -1.39
N SER A 30 -10.52 45.80 -0.85
CA SER A 30 -9.91 44.51 -0.65
C SER A 30 -10.90 43.51 -0.03
N GLN A 31 -11.20 42.46 -0.78
CA GLN A 31 -11.47 41.14 -0.22
C GLN A 31 -10.53 40.17 -0.93
N SER A 32 -9.29 40.10 -0.42
CA SER A 32 -8.52 38.88 -0.53
C SER A 32 -9.33 37.81 0.19
N THR A 33 -10.00 36.95 -0.57
CA THR A 33 -10.52 35.69 -0.05
C THR A 33 -9.29 34.90 0.41
N GLU A 34 -9.00 35.00 1.70
CA GLU A 34 -8.09 34.08 2.38
C GLU A 34 -8.69 32.70 2.19
N THR A 35 -8.23 32.02 1.15
CA THR A 35 -8.53 30.61 0.97
C THR A 35 -7.80 29.96 2.12
N SER A 36 -8.56 29.69 3.18
CA SER A 36 -8.10 29.01 4.37
C SER A 36 -7.39 27.75 3.88
N ASN A 37 -6.07 27.78 3.95
CA ASN A 37 -5.25 26.61 3.68
C ASN A 37 -5.58 25.65 4.81
N SER A 38 -6.60 24.84 4.57
CA SER A 38 -6.86 23.62 5.31
C SER A 38 -5.62 22.77 5.14
N PHE A 39 -4.62 23.01 5.99
CA PHE A 39 -3.55 22.07 6.24
C PHE A 39 -4.24 20.84 6.82
N THR A 40 -4.66 19.93 5.95
CA THR A 40 -4.96 18.57 6.34
C THR A 40 -3.71 18.07 7.03
N PRO A 41 -3.75 17.77 8.34
CA PRO A 41 -2.61 17.20 9.01
C PRO A 41 -2.20 15.96 8.22
N LEU A 42 -0.93 15.92 7.78
CA LEU A 42 -0.35 14.72 7.21
C LEU A 42 -0.69 13.56 8.16
N PRO A 43 -1.23 12.43 7.67
CA PRO A 43 -1.58 11.31 8.53
C PRO A 43 -0.36 10.99 9.39
N GLN A 44 -0.47 11.14 10.72
CA GLN A 44 0.60 10.72 11.61
C GLN A 44 0.84 9.24 11.33
N LEU A 45 1.99 8.93 10.73
CA LEU A 45 2.38 7.56 10.45
C LEU A 45 2.52 6.86 11.80
N SER A 46 1.52 6.05 12.16
CA SER A 46 1.52 5.28 13.40
C SER A 46 2.63 4.24 13.33
N TYR A 47 3.69 4.44 14.12
CA TYR A 47 4.78 3.47 14.22
C TYR A 47 4.27 2.16 14.82
N ALA A 48 4.62 1.04 14.18
CA ALA A 48 4.26 -0.28 14.71
C ALA A 48 4.97 -0.57 16.04
N PRO A 49 4.27 -1.09 17.05
CA PRO A 49 4.90 -1.53 18.30
C PRO A 49 6.10 -2.46 18.06
N LYS A 50 7.14 -2.34 18.89
CA LYS A 50 8.36 -3.15 18.76
C LYS A 50 8.13 -4.63 19.08
N SER A 51 7.11 -4.93 19.87
CA SER A 51 6.66 -6.28 20.22
C SER A 51 6.00 -7.02 19.06
N LEU A 52 5.50 -6.31 18.04
CA LEU A 52 4.97 -6.96 16.85
C LEU A 52 6.10 -7.45 15.93
N GLU A 53 5.92 -8.67 15.43
CA GLU A 53 6.91 -9.31 14.57
C GLU A 53 6.99 -8.64 13.19
N ARG A 54 8.22 -8.32 12.77
CA ARG A 54 8.53 -7.76 11.46
C ARG A 54 9.06 -8.85 10.53
N VAL A 55 8.32 -9.11 9.47
CA VAL A 55 8.61 -10.15 8.47
C VAL A 55 8.91 -9.55 7.09
N GLY A 56 9.45 -10.39 6.20
CA GLY A 56 9.83 -10.01 4.84
C GLY A 56 11.22 -10.49 4.48
N SER A 57 11.63 -10.22 3.24
CA SER A 57 13.01 -10.47 2.81
C SER A 57 13.99 -9.70 3.68
N THR A 58 15.19 -10.25 3.87
CA THR A 58 16.27 -9.70 4.71
C THR A 58 16.54 -8.20 4.47
N LEU A 59 16.36 -7.73 3.23
CA LEU A 59 16.58 -6.33 2.83
C LEU A 59 15.33 -5.43 2.95
N ARG A 60 14.16 -6.01 3.21
CA ARG A 60 12.85 -5.35 3.11
C ARG A 60 11.89 -5.85 4.19
N LYS A 61 12.30 -5.76 5.47
CA LYS A 61 11.43 -6.02 6.64
C LYS A 61 10.43 -4.88 6.86
N PHE A 62 9.52 -4.69 5.91
CA PHE A 62 8.51 -3.62 5.94
C PHE A 62 7.11 -4.14 6.28
N TRP A 63 6.99 -5.39 6.74
CA TRP A 63 5.71 -6.04 6.98
C TRP A 63 5.58 -6.42 8.45
N ILE A 64 4.45 -6.09 9.04
CA ILE A 64 4.07 -6.50 10.39
C ILE A 64 3.20 -7.75 10.25
N LEU A 65 3.55 -8.81 10.98
CA LEU A 65 2.85 -10.09 10.96
C LEU A 65 1.58 -10.04 11.83
N TYR A 66 0.50 -10.57 11.28
CA TYR A 66 -0.68 -10.92 12.05
C TYR A 66 -0.59 -12.36 12.57
N ALA A 67 -0.33 -12.49 13.87
CA ALA A 67 -0.17 -13.76 14.56
C ALA A 67 -1.50 -14.56 14.62
N SER A 68 -1.71 -15.46 13.65
CA SER A 68 -2.98 -16.22 13.56
C SER A 68 -3.14 -17.33 14.58
N GLU A 69 -2.10 -17.68 15.34
CA GLU A 69 -2.14 -18.77 16.31
C GLU A 69 -2.93 -18.37 17.56
N PRO A 70 -3.90 -19.17 18.05
CA PRO A 70 -4.82 -18.78 19.12
C PRO A 70 -4.14 -18.24 20.38
N GLU A 71 -3.00 -18.81 20.76
CA GLU A 71 -2.19 -18.44 21.92
C GLU A 71 -1.64 -17.00 21.87
N MET A 72 -1.55 -16.40 20.68
CA MET A 72 -1.03 -15.05 20.46
C MET A 72 -2.12 -13.96 20.44
N GLU A 73 -3.15 -14.09 21.27
CA GLU A 73 -4.28 -13.15 21.34
C GLU A 73 -3.84 -11.70 21.60
N ASP A 74 -2.93 -11.48 22.55
CA ASP A 74 -2.47 -10.12 22.88
C ASP A 74 -1.71 -9.46 21.74
N SER A 75 -0.93 -10.26 20.99
CA SER A 75 -0.24 -9.79 19.78
C SER A 75 -1.23 -9.40 18.68
N ARG A 76 -2.31 -10.18 18.48
CA ARG A 76 -3.40 -9.83 17.54
C ARG A 76 -4.09 -8.53 17.92
N LYS A 77 -4.45 -8.36 19.19
CA LYS A 77 -5.10 -7.13 19.67
C LYS A 77 -4.23 -5.92 19.43
N GLN A 78 -2.96 -6.01 19.82
CA GLN A 78 -1.99 -4.94 19.61
C GLN A 78 -1.77 -4.66 18.11
N PHE A 79 -1.77 -5.68 17.26
CA PHE A 79 -1.73 -5.51 15.82
C PHE A 79 -2.94 -4.74 15.31
N VAL A 80 -4.16 -5.15 15.70
CA VAL A 80 -5.40 -4.53 15.21
C VAL A 80 -5.50 -3.09 15.71
N GLU A 81 -5.17 -2.84 16.97
CA GLU A 81 -5.12 -1.49 17.56
C GLU A 81 -4.16 -0.59 16.78
N TRP A 82 -2.94 -1.05 16.54
CA TRP A 82 -1.99 -0.32 15.69
C TRP A 82 -2.53 -0.11 14.28
N TRP A 83 -3.03 -1.18 13.64
CA TRP A 83 -3.45 -1.16 12.25
C TRP A 83 -4.57 -0.16 12.00
N LEU A 84 -5.55 -0.05 12.91
CA LEU A 84 -6.66 0.91 12.83
C LEU A 84 -6.20 2.37 12.78
N ASN A 85 -4.99 2.67 13.27
CA ASN A 85 -4.39 4.01 13.24
C ASN A 85 -3.54 4.28 11.98
N THR A 86 -3.42 3.30 11.07
CA THR A 86 -2.68 3.46 9.81
C THR A 86 -3.53 4.12 8.71
N LEU A 87 -2.90 4.50 7.60
CA LEU A 87 -3.59 5.04 6.41
C LEU A 87 -4.69 4.08 5.89
N PHE A 88 -4.43 2.77 5.90
CA PHE A 88 -5.39 1.79 5.42
C PHE A 88 -6.42 1.39 6.47
N GLY A 89 -6.03 1.26 7.75
CA GLY A 89 -6.96 0.84 8.80
C GLY A 89 -7.94 1.93 9.23
N SER A 90 -7.56 3.20 9.10
CA SER A 90 -8.45 4.34 9.34
C SER A 90 -9.48 4.55 8.23
N ASN A 91 -9.26 3.96 7.04
CA ASN A 91 -10.21 4.05 5.92
C ASN A 91 -11.38 3.07 6.13
N PRO A 92 -12.64 3.54 6.25
CA PRO A 92 -13.81 2.69 6.50
C PRO A 92 -14.00 1.61 5.44
N GLN A 93 -13.80 1.93 4.15
CA GLN A 93 -13.97 0.96 3.07
C GLN A 93 -12.99 -0.21 3.19
N CYS A 94 -11.75 0.08 3.62
CA CYS A 94 -10.75 -0.95 3.83
C CYS A 94 -11.11 -1.79 5.06
N ARG A 95 -11.40 -1.12 6.19
CA ARG A 95 -11.75 -1.76 7.46
C ARG A 95 -12.95 -2.70 7.34
N ASP A 96 -14.03 -2.26 6.70
CA ASP A 96 -15.27 -3.04 6.62
C ASP A 96 -15.13 -4.24 5.67
N SER A 97 -14.19 -4.18 4.72
CA SER A 97 -13.89 -5.31 3.82
C SER A 97 -12.94 -6.35 4.44
N LEU A 98 -12.12 -5.94 5.42
CA LEU A 98 -10.99 -6.72 5.89
C LEU A 98 -11.25 -7.34 7.26
N HIS A 99 -11.33 -8.67 7.30
CA HIS A 99 -11.54 -9.43 8.52
C HIS A 99 -10.28 -10.23 8.86
N TRP A 100 -9.43 -9.69 9.73
CA TRP A 100 -8.16 -10.33 10.13
C TRP A 100 -8.37 -11.70 10.79
N ASP A 101 -9.43 -11.84 11.60
CA ASP A 101 -9.86 -13.10 12.24
C ASP A 101 -10.92 -13.88 11.45
N GLY A 102 -11.14 -13.55 10.18
CA GLY A 102 -12.12 -14.25 9.36
C GLY A 102 -11.86 -15.76 9.32
N LYS A 103 -12.91 -16.58 9.43
CA LYS A 103 -12.80 -18.04 9.29
C LYS A 103 -12.17 -18.40 7.95
N LYS A 104 -10.97 -18.99 8.00
CA LYS A 104 -10.22 -19.45 6.84
C LYS A 104 -10.71 -20.84 6.45
N THR A 105 -11.72 -20.91 5.59
CA THR A 105 -12.34 -22.18 5.18
C THR A 105 -11.50 -23.00 4.20
N SER A 106 -10.43 -22.44 3.66
CA SER A 106 -9.57 -23.10 2.67
C SER A 106 -8.20 -23.45 3.26
N VAL A 107 -7.79 -24.70 3.05
CA VAL A 107 -6.44 -25.24 3.34
C VAL A 107 -5.32 -24.38 2.71
N LEU A 108 -5.64 -23.61 1.66
CA LEU A 108 -4.71 -22.66 1.05
C LEU A 108 -4.05 -21.73 2.07
N TRP A 109 -4.79 -21.30 3.09
CA TRP A 109 -4.30 -20.37 4.10
C TRP A 109 -3.16 -20.92 4.97
N GLU A 110 -2.97 -22.23 5.03
CA GLU A 110 -1.85 -22.83 5.76
C GLU A 110 -0.49 -22.40 5.18
N GLN A 111 -0.46 -22.05 3.88
CA GLN A 111 0.74 -21.66 3.14
C GLN A 111 1.01 -20.15 3.15
N PHE A 112 0.13 -19.36 3.78
CA PHE A 112 0.22 -17.90 3.79
C PHE A 112 0.08 -17.33 5.20
N GLU A 113 0.69 -16.17 5.39
CA GLU A 113 0.58 -15.35 6.59
C GLU A 113 -0.10 -14.04 6.23
N GLN A 114 -0.94 -13.52 7.12
CA GLN A 114 -1.54 -12.20 6.95
C GLN A 114 -0.55 -11.16 7.46
N VAL A 115 -0.34 -10.10 6.67
CA VAL A 115 0.59 -9.03 7.03
C VAL A 115 0.03 -7.67 6.66
N ALA A 116 0.51 -6.63 7.33
CA ALA A 116 0.27 -5.24 6.94
C ALA A 116 1.59 -4.51 6.71
N ASN A 117 1.63 -3.58 5.77
CA ASN A 117 2.81 -2.73 5.59
C ASN A 117 3.03 -1.88 6.85
N GLU A 118 4.26 -1.81 7.35
CA GLU A 118 4.59 -1.08 8.58
C GLU A 118 4.32 0.42 8.47
N LYS A 119 4.49 1.02 7.28
CA LYS A 119 4.32 2.46 7.09
C LYS A 119 2.88 2.83 6.73
N THR A 120 2.30 2.11 5.77
CA THR A 120 0.97 2.47 5.23
C THR A 120 -0.16 1.70 5.89
N GLY A 121 0.11 0.53 6.47
CA GLY A 121 -0.91 -0.42 6.90
C GLY A 121 -1.53 -1.21 5.75
N GLU A 122 -1.00 -1.14 4.53
CA GLU A 122 -1.57 -1.86 3.39
C GLU A 122 -1.67 -3.37 3.68
N PRO A 123 -2.87 -3.97 3.64
CA PRO A 123 -3.06 -5.37 3.97
C PRO A 123 -2.64 -6.27 2.80
N ARG A 124 -1.81 -7.27 3.10
CA ARG A 124 -1.28 -8.26 2.16
C ARG A 124 -1.31 -9.65 2.79
N VAL A 125 -1.04 -10.65 1.97
CA VAL A 125 -0.68 -12.00 2.45
C VAL A 125 0.71 -12.34 1.98
N MET A 126 1.52 -12.96 2.83
CA MET A 126 2.88 -13.38 2.53
C MET A 126 2.94 -14.89 2.39
N CYS A 127 3.53 -15.41 1.31
CA CYS A 127 3.76 -16.84 1.16
C CYS A 127 4.85 -17.31 2.12
N LYS A 128 4.58 -18.34 2.93
CA LYS A 128 5.54 -18.89 3.89
C LYS A 128 6.79 -19.52 3.22
N ARG A 129 6.66 -19.95 1.95
CA ARG A 129 7.71 -20.66 1.20
C ARG A 129 8.71 -19.72 0.50
N CYS A 130 8.20 -18.70 -0.17
CA CYS A 130 9.01 -17.80 -1.01
C CYS A 130 8.98 -16.33 -0.54
N CYS A 131 8.28 -16.03 0.56
CA CYS A 131 8.13 -14.70 1.15
C CYS A 131 7.54 -13.64 0.19
N THR A 132 6.97 -14.05 -0.94
CA THR A 132 6.29 -13.15 -1.88
C THR A 132 5.00 -12.64 -1.24
N THR A 133 4.76 -11.33 -1.34
CA THR A 133 3.51 -10.72 -0.88
C THR A 133 2.50 -10.59 -2.01
N LEU A 134 1.25 -10.97 -1.73
CA LEU A 134 0.12 -10.91 -2.64
C LEU A 134 -0.98 -10.04 -2.04
N THR A 135 -1.88 -9.54 -2.89
CA THR A 135 -3.05 -8.78 -2.43
C THR A 135 -3.89 -9.61 -1.45
N HIS A 136 -4.32 -8.99 -0.35
CA HIS A 136 -5.16 -9.67 0.62
C HIS A 136 -6.53 -10.03 0.02
N PRO A 137 -7.03 -11.28 0.12
CA PRO A 137 -8.32 -11.69 -0.46
C PRO A 137 -9.53 -10.86 0.01
N GLY A 138 -9.53 -10.43 1.27
CA GLY A 138 -10.55 -9.54 1.83
C GLY A 138 -10.46 -8.10 1.29
N HIS A 139 -9.27 -7.67 0.85
CA HIS A 139 -9.10 -6.35 0.26
C HIS A 139 -9.71 -6.33 -1.15
N LYS A 140 -10.64 -5.40 -1.39
CA LYS A 140 -11.40 -5.27 -2.64
C LYS A 140 -12.13 -6.54 -3.08
N ARG A 141 -12.40 -7.47 -2.15
CA ARG A 141 -13.10 -8.74 -2.41
C ARG A 141 -12.49 -9.56 -3.56
N THR A 142 -11.16 -9.53 -3.66
CA THR A 142 -10.41 -10.18 -4.76
C THR A 142 -10.52 -11.72 -4.74
N GLY A 143 -10.85 -12.31 -3.58
CA GLY A 143 -10.93 -13.76 -3.40
C GLY A 143 -9.55 -14.44 -3.38
N THR A 144 -9.52 -15.77 -3.35
CA THR A 144 -8.29 -16.57 -3.16
C THR A 144 -7.64 -17.03 -4.47
N SER A 145 -8.16 -16.60 -5.62
CA SER A 145 -7.66 -17.00 -6.95
C SER A 145 -6.18 -16.68 -7.15
N ALA A 146 -5.73 -15.50 -6.70
CA ALA A 146 -4.31 -15.10 -6.75
C ALA A 146 -3.41 -16.01 -5.90
N LEU A 147 -3.85 -16.37 -4.69
CA LEU A 147 -3.12 -17.29 -3.80
C LEU A 147 -3.01 -18.68 -4.43
N LYS A 148 -4.11 -19.19 -4.99
CA LYS A 148 -4.14 -20.49 -5.68
C LYS A 148 -3.25 -20.50 -6.92
N ALA A 149 -3.30 -19.45 -7.73
CA ALA A 149 -2.45 -19.29 -8.90
C ALA A 149 -0.97 -19.22 -8.52
N HIS A 150 -0.64 -18.51 -7.44
CA HIS A 150 0.72 -18.43 -6.94
C HIS A 150 1.27 -19.80 -6.53
N LEU A 151 0.50 -20.60 -5.77
CA LEU A 151 0.95 -21.94 -5.35
C LEU A 151 1.11 -22.92 -6.53
N LYS A 152 0.28 -22.81 -7.56
CA LYS A 152 0.37 -23.64 -8.77
C LYS A 152 1.45 -23.16 -9.74
N GLY A 153 1.76 -21.86 -9.71
CA GLY A 153 2.69 -21.23 -10.61
C GLY A 153 4.15 -21.57 -10.29
N GLY A 154 4.97 -21.66 -11.33
CA GLY A 154 6.41 -21.94 -11.20
C GLY A 154 7.22 -20.79 -10.56
N THR A 155 6.57 -19.70 -10.13
CA THR A 155 7.20 -18.54 -9.47
C THR A 155 7.23 -18.68 -7.95
N CYS A 156 6.42 -19.57 -7.35
CA CYS A 156 6.57 -19.95 -5.96
C CYS A 156 7.77 -20.91 -5.84
N ARG A 157 8.97 -20.38 -6.07
CA ARG A 157 10.21 -21.10 -5.87
C ARG A 157 10.71 -20.83 -4.47
N LEU A 158 10.94 -21.93 -3.80
CA LEU A 158 11.40 -22.08 -2.44
C LEU A 158 12.67 -21.24 -2.21
N GLU A 159 12.57 -20.21 -1.38
CA GLU A 159 13.73 -19.51 -0.82
C GLU A 159 14.37 -20.36 0.30
N GLU A 160 14.35 -21.70 0.20
CA GLU A 160 15.12 -22.58 1.09
C GLU A 160 16.62 -22.26 1.02
N ARG A 161 17.09 -21.71 -0.11
CA ARG A 161 18.49 -21.32 -0.28
C ARG A 161 18.90 -20.15 0.64
N LYS A 162 17.97 -19.34 1.15
CA LYS A 162 18.28 -18.27 2.11
C LYS A 162 18.08 -18.67 3.57
N ARG A 163 17.12 -19.56 3.87
CA ARG A 163 16.96 -20.09 5.24
C ARG A 163 18.20 -20.82 5.73
N GLY A 164 18.91 -21.54 4.86
CA GLY A 164 20.18 -22.20 5.21
C GLY A 164 21.29 -21.21 5.59
N ILE A 165 21.40 -20.09 4.87
CA ILE A 165 22.41 -19.06 5.14
C ILE A 165 22.05 -18.29 6.43
N ASP A 166 20.78 -17.92 6.62
CA ASP A 166 20.31 -17.23 7.82
C ASP A 166 20.39 -18.13 9.08
N GLN A 167 20.18 -19.45 8.96
CA GLN A 167 20.44 -20.42 10.03
C GLN A 167 21.93 -20.53 10.35
N LEU A 168 22.82 -20.53 9.34
CA LEU A 168 24.26 -20.53 9.56
C LEU A 168 24.73 -19.26 10.29
N PHE A 169 24.21 -18.08 9.93
CA PHE A 169 24.53 -16.84 10.65
C PHE A 169 23.98 -16.82 12.07
N ARG A 170 22.75 -17.32 12.30
CA ARG A 170 22.17 -17.41 13.65
C ARG A 170 22.99 -18.36 14.55
N ASN A 171 23.55 -19.44 13.98
CA ASN A 171 24.40 -20.39 14.71
C ASN A 171 25.82 -19.85 14.99
N LEU A 172 26.34 -18.95 14.15
CA LEU A 172 27.65 -18.31 14.37
C LEU A 172 27.62 -17.17 15.39
N VAL A 173 26.47 -16.50 15.56
CA VAL A 173 26.31 -15.39 16.52
C VAL A 173 25.85 -15.88 17.91
N GLY A 174 25.44 -17.16 18.03
CA GLY A 174 25.00 -17.77 19.28
C GLY A 174 26.09 -18.48 20.11
N VAL A 175 27.37 -18.34 19.72
CA VAL A 175 28.51 -18.87 20.49
C VAL A 175 29.38 -17.70 20.95
N SER A 176 28.97 -17.05 22.04
CA SER A 176 29.81 -16.18 22.87
C SER A 176 29.16 -16.03 24.24
#